data_AF-C6J583-F1
#
_entry.id   AF-C6J583-F1
#
_cell.length_a   1.000
_cell.length_b   1.000
_cell.length_c   1.000
_cell.angle_alpha   90.00
_cell.angle_beta   90.00
_cell.angle_gamma   90.00
#
_symmetry.space_group_name_H-M   'P 1'
#
loop_
_entity.id
_entity.type
_entity.pdbx_description
1 polymer ?
#
loop_
_entity_poly.entity_id
_entity_poly.type
_entity_poly.pdbx_seq_one_letter_code
_entity_poly.pdbx_strand_id
1 'polypeptide(L)' 'MLEGGIPASFILIDVDHCKTINDSFGHHIGNELLREFAGKVHPRLREGDLFGA' A
#
# COMPACT_ATOMS: atom_id res chain seq x y z
N MET A 1 15.58 16.42 -30.05
CA MET A 1 14.24 16.33 -29.43
C MET A 1 14.43 15.65 -28.10
N LEU A 2 14.18 16.34 -26.99
CA LEU A 2 14.12 15.69 -25.68
C LEU A 2 12.75 15.01 -25.64
N GLU A 3 12.73 13.68 -25.66
CA GLU A 3 11.50 12.92 -25.42
C GLU A 3 11.05 13.23 -23.99
N GLY A 4 9.92 13.93 -23.85
CA GLY A 4 9.31 14.15 -22.54
C GLY A 4 8.92 12.80 -21.95
N GLY A 5 9.39 12.51 -20.73
CA GLY A 5 9.06 11.25 -20.06
C GLY A 5 7.55 11.07 -19.87
N ILE A 6 7.13 9.81 -19.66
CA ILE A 6 5.72 9.48 -19.39
C ILE A 6 5.32 10.14 -18.05
N PRO A 7 4.24 10.96 -18.00
CA PRO A 7 3.76 11.53 -16.76
C PRO A 7 3.38 10.43 -15.77
N ALA A 8 3.84 10.55 -14.53
CA ALA A 8 3.55 9.60 -13.45
C ALA A 8 2.89 10.33 -12.27
N SER A 9 2.12 9.57 -11.48
CA SER A 9 1.55 10.03 -10.21
C SER A 9 2.00 9.11 -9.10
N PHE A 10 2.16 9.65 -7.89
CA PHE A 10 2.57 8.89 -6.72
C PHE A 10 1.53 9.06 -5.62
N ILE A 11 1.20 7.96 -4.95
CA ILE A 11 0.26 7.92 -3.83
C ILE A 11 1.00 7.31 -2.64
N LEU A 12 1.04 8.05 -1.53
CA LEU A 12 1.47 7.53 -0.24
C LEU A 12 0.23 7.23 0.60
N ILE A 13 0.14 6.02 1.13
CA ILE A 13 -1.00 5.58 1.93
C ILE A 13 -0.50 5.26 3.33
N ASP A 14 -1.17 5.80 4.34
CA ASP A 14 -0.99 5.45 5.75
C ASP A 14 -2.19 4.63 6.21
N VAL A 15 -1.95 3.52 6.91
CA VAL A 15 -3.01 2.68 7.46
C VAL A 15 -3.28 3.10 8.89
N ASP A 16 -4.41 3.76 9.09
CA ASP A 16 -4.79 4.33 10.38
C ASP A 16 -4.75 3.27 11.51
N HIS A 17 -4.28 3.72 12.68
CA HIS A 17 -4.25 2.93 13.92
C HIS A 17 -3.42 1.63 13.87
N CYS A 18 -2.56 1.44 12.87
CA CYS A 18 -1.72 0.25 12.78
C CYS A 18 -0.82 0.06 14.04
N LYS A 19 -0.33 1.15 14.64
CA LYS A 19 0.41 1.10 15.91
C LYS A 19 -0.46 0.61 17.09
N THR A 20 -1.67 1.12 17.22
CA THR A 20 -2.61 0.69 18.28
C THR A 20 -2.91 -0.81 18.17
N ILE A 21 -3.07 -1.31 16.94
CA ILE A 21 -3.30 -2.73 16.67
C ILE A 21 -2.06 -3.56 17.06
N ASN A 22 -0.86 -3.12 16.66
CA ASN A 22 0.39 -3.76 17.07
C ASN A 22 0.54 -3.80 18.59
N ASP A 23 0.27 -2.71 19.28
CA ASP A 23 0.43 -2.59 20.72
C ASP A 23 -0.64 -3.42 21.48
N SER A 24 -1.84 -3.61 20.91
CA SER A 24 -2.94 -4.35 21.54
C SER A 24 -2.94 -5.85 21.26
N PHE A 25 -2.51 -6.26 20.06
CA PHE A 25 -2.64 -7.64 19.57
C PHE A 25 -1.30 -8.26 19.12
N GLY A 26 -0.22 -7.47 19.13
CA GLY A 26 1.11 -7.90 18.70
C GLY A 26 1.35 -7.72 17.20
N HIS A 27 2.64 -7.63 16.84
CA HIS A 27 3.08 -7.37 15.46
C HIS A 27 2.60 -8.40 14.42
N HIS A 28 2.39 -9.65 14.82
CA HIS A 28 1.89 -10.67 13.90
C HIS A 28 0.49 -10.33 13.36
N ILE A 29 -0.39 -9.75 14.19
CA ILE A 29 -1.72 -9.29 13.78
C ILE A 29 -1.63 -8.05 12.90
N GLY A 30 -0.74 -7.09 13.22
CA GLY A 30 -0.49 -5.96 12.32
C GLY A 30 0.01 -6.39 10.94
N ASN A 31 0.88 -7.40 10.87
CA ASN A 31 1.35 -7.95 9.61
C ASN A 31 0.22 -8.62 8.81
N GLU A 32 -0.69 -9.31 9.49
CA GLU A 32 -1.88 -9.89 8.84
C GLU A 32 -2.80 -8.80 8.29
N LEU A 33 -3.03 -7.73 9.06
CA LEU A 33 -3.77 -6.56 8.60
C LEU A 33 -3.12 -5.91 7.36
N LEU A 34 -1.80 -5.74 7.33
CA LEU A 34 -1.10 -5.20 6.17
C LEU A 34 -1.23 -6.12 4.95
N ARG A 35 -1.16 -7.44 5.14
CA ARG A 35 -1.39 -8.43 4.07
C ARG A 35 -2.82 -8.37 3.53
N GLU A 36 -3.81 -8.27 4.40
CA GLU A 36 -5.20 -8.08 3.96
C GLU A 36 -5.40 -6.76 3.22
N PHE A 37 -4.79 -5.68 3.72
CA PHE A 37 -4.85 -4.37 3.09
C PHE A 37 -4.25 -4.41 1.69
N ALA A 38 -3.05 -4.99 1.53
CA ALA A 38 -2.42 -5.19 0.22
C ALA A 38 -3.30 -6.05 -0.71
N GLY A 39 -3.89 -7.13 -0.17
CA GLY A 39 -4.84 -7.98 -0.90
C GLY A 39 -6.10 -7.25 -1.35
N LYS A 40 -6.56 -6.25 -0.58
CA LYS A 40 -7.68 -5.37 -0.97
C LYS A 40 -7.24 -4.33 -2.00
N VAL A 41 -6.01 -3.82 -1.95
CA VAL A 41 -5.53 -2.83 -2.93
C VAL A 41 -5.28 -3.46 -4.30
N HIS A 42 -4.64 -4.64 -4.35
CA HIS A 42 -4.21 -5.27 -5.60
C HIS A 42 -5.29 -5.38 -6.71
N PRO A 43 -6.54 -5.84 -6.46
CA PRO A 43 -7.57 -5.91 -7.50
C PRO A 43 -8.12 -4.55 -7.95
N ARG A 44 -7.73 -3.45 -7.30
CA ARG A 44 -8.13 -2.08 -7.65
C ARG A 44 -7.08 -1.35 -8.49
N LEU A 45 -5.88 -1.94 -8.63
CA LEU A 45 -4.81 -1.42 -9.47
C LEU A 45 -5.11 -1.68 -10.94
N ARG A 46 -4.74 -0.73 -11.80
CA ARG A 46 -4.78 -0.89 -13.25
C ARG A 46 -3.55 -1.65 -13.72
N GLU A 47 -3.61 -2.13 -14.95
CA GLU A 47 -2.43 -2.66 -15.62
C GLU A 47 -1.36 -1.55 -15.74
N GLY A 48 -0.16 -1.84 -15.26
CA GLY A 48 0.96 -0.90 -15.23
C GLY A 48 1.10 -0.08 -13.94
N ASP A 49 0.13 -0.12 -13.02
CA ASP A 49 0.29 0.48 -11.71
C ASP A 49 1.27 -0.32 -10.84
N LEU A 50 2.10 0.38 -10.07
CA LEU A 50 3.04 -0.22 -9.12
C LEU A 50 2.55 0.03 -7.69
N PHE A 51 2.53 -1.03 -6.88
CA PHE A 51 2.15 -0.97 -5.47
C PHE A 51 3.14 -1.74 -4.62
N GLY A 52 3.66 -1.10 -3.57
CA GLY A 52 4.50 -1.69 -2.54
C GLY A 52 3.83 -1.54 -1.18
N ALA A 53 3.80 -2.64 -0.41
CA ALA A 53 3.33 -2.69 0.97
C ALA A 53 4.47 -3.13 1.89
#